data_AF-A0A6A5F8W5-F1
#
_entry.id   AF-A0A6A5F8W5-F1
#
_cell.length_a   1.000
_cell.length_b   1.000
_cell.length_c   1.000
_cell.angle_alpha   90.00
_cell.angle_beta   90.00
_cell.angle_gamma   90.00
#
_symmetry.space_group_name_H-M   'P 1'
#
loop_
_entity.id
_entity.type
_entity.pdbx_description
1 polymer ?
#
loop_
_entity_poly.entity_id
_entity_poly.type
_entity_poly.pdbx_seq_one_letter_code
_entity_poly.pdbx_strand_id
1 'polypeptide(L)'
;MLEVGVRKGCSTIFELKKKVLGPEERVIFNVVNFSKTKSLYRDGMSPVVKSTSRPKWQRLPAKNVYYYRCPDHRRNYVMSFAFCFDQEDDVYQFAYCYPYTYSRLQHYLASLERRNLPYLQREQLGLSVQQRRLDLLTITNSGKSLRAYDFTFTPSPPLYYNTTPPLM
;
A
#
# COMPACT_ATOMS: atom_id res chain seq x y z
N MET A 1 22.47 10.67 14.52
CA MET A 1 22.11 9.69 13.48
C MET A 1 21.09 8.74 14.11
N LEU A 2 19.89 8.61 13.55
CA LEU A 2 18.85 7.71 14.07
C LEU A 2 18.69 6.54 13.11
N GLU A 3 18.96 5.34 13.59
CA GLU A 3 18.72 4.10 12.85
C GLU A 3 17.34 3.55 13.17
N VAL A 4 16.56 3.26 12.12
CA VAL A 4 15.23 2.66 12.27
C VAL A 4 15.22 1.34 11.52
N GLY A 5 15.11 0.24 12.28
CA GLY A 5 14.97 -1.11 11.75
C GLY A 5 13.54 -1.40 11.29
N VAL A 6 13.36 -1.72 10.00
CA VAL A 6 12.08 -2.24 9.49
C VAL A 6 12.00 -3.75 9.81
N ARG A 7 10.93 -4.20 10.48
CA ARG A 7 10.73 -5.64 10.74
C ARG A 7 10.51 -6.41 9.43
N LYS A 8 11.20 -7.54 9.27
CA LYS A 8 11.06 -8.44 8.12
C LYS A 8 9.61 -8.93 8.03
N GLY A 9 8.97 -8.73 6.88
CA GLY A 9 7.60 -9.20 6.58
C GLY A 9 6.56 -8.10 6.34
N CYS A 10 6.82 -6.85 6.73
CA CYS A 10 5.91 -5.73 6.49
C CYS A 10 6.64 -4.63 5.70
N SER A 11 6.46 -4.62 4.38
CA SER A 11 7.35 -3.90 3.46
C SER A 11 7.03 -2.42 3.24
N THR A 12 5.99 -1.82 3.83
CA THR A 12 5.40 -0.66 3.14
C THR A 12 4.97 0.51 4.01
N ILE A 13 4.92 0.41 5.34
CA ILE A 13 4.49 1.54 6.17
C ILE A 13 5.36 1.60 7.42
N PHE A 14 6.31 2.54 7.45
CA PHE A 14 6.93 2.99 8.68
C PHE A 14 6.22 4.28 9.11
N GLU A 15 5.85 4.39 10.38
CA GLU A 15 5.42 5.64 11.00
C GLU A 15 6.47 6.01 12.03
N LEU A 16 7.15 7.15 11.83
CA LEU A 16 8.12 7.66 12.79
C LEU A 16 7.59 8.93 13.42
N LYS A 17 7.51 8.94 14.75
CA LYS A 17 7.21 10.13 15.53
C LYS A 17 8.49 10.58 16.22
N LYS A 18 8.97 11.77 15.89
CA LYS A 18 10.11 12.39 16.60
C LYS A 18 9.64 13.70 17.24
N LYS A 19 9.94 13.84 18.54
CA LYS A 19 9.90 15.12 19.24
C LYS A 19 11.29 15.75 19.12
N VAL A 20 11.33 17.03 18.76
CA VAL A 20 12.58 17.77 18.57
C VAL A 20 13.13 18.15 19.95
N LEU A 21 14.46 18.16 20.09
CA LEU A 21 15.16 18.40 21.36
C LEU A 21 15.89 19.75 21.39
N GLY A 22 15.97 20.47 20.26
CA GLY A 22 16.59 21.79 20.17
C GLY A 22 16.36 22.46 18.79
N PRO A 23 16.66 23.76 18.67
CA PRO A 23 16.32 24.54 17.48
C PRO A 23 17.23 24.16 16.31
N GLU A 24 16.64 24.13 15.10
CA GLU A 24 17.33 23.85 13.83
C GLU A 24 18.13 22.53 13.77
N GLU A 25 17.63 21.48 14.42
CA GLU A 25 18.26 20.16 14.38
C GLU A 25 18.19 19.56 12.96
N ARG A 26 19.34 19.34 12.32
CA ARG A 26 19.43 18.60 11.05
C ARG A 26 19.69 17.13 11.34
N VAL A 27 18.79 16.28 10.86
CA VAL A 27 18.86 14.85 11.13
C VAL A 27 18.77 14.07 9.85
N ILE A 28 19.66 13.08 9.75
CA ILE A 28 19.61 12.06 8.71
C ILE A 28 19.01 10.81 9.32
N PHE A 29 17.91 10.37 8.72
CA PHE A 29 17.23 9.13 9.05
C PHE A 29 17.74 8.04 8.13
N ASN A 30 18.25 6.95 8.71
CA ASN A 30 18.68 5.78 7.97
C ASN A 30 17.67 4.66 8.21
N VAL A 31 16.88 4.36 7.19
CA VAL A 31 15.94 3.24 7.19
C VAL A 31 16.63 2.04 6.54
N VAL A 32 17.00 1.09 7.38
CA VAL A 32 17.74 -0.12 6.98
C VAL A 32 16.80 -1.28 6.67
N ASN A 33 17.37 -2.39 6.18
CA ASN A 33 16.65 -3.64 5.90
C ASN A 33 15.69 -3.59 4.69
N PHE A 34 15.96 -2.73 3.70
CA PHE A 34 15.35 -2.87 2.39
C PHE A 34 16.01 -4.01 1.61
N SER A 35 15.19 -4.95 1.13
CA SER A 35 15.65 -6.11 0.35
C SER A 35 15.52 -5.91 -1.17
N LYS A 36 14.82 -4.86 -1.62
CA LYS A 36 14.53 -4.64 -3.04
C LYS A 36 15.72 -4.01 -3.76
N THR A 37 16.24 -4.69 -4.77
CA THR A 37 17.34 -4.21 -5.63
C THR A 37 16.92 -3.06 -6.53
N LYS A 38 15.73 -3.12 -7.13
CA LYS A 38 15.09 -2.04 -7.88
C LYS A 38 13.99 -1.43 -7.03
N SER A 39 14.24 -0.23 -6.50
CA SER A 39 13.26 0.49 -5.69
C SER A 39 12.95 1.83 -6.34
N LEU A 40 11.66 2.17 -6.40
CA LEU A 40 11.16 3.43 -6.96
C LEU A 40 11.72 4.67 -6.25
N TYR A 41 12.40 4.51 -5.11
CA TYR A 41 13.17 5.57 -4.46
C TYR A 41 14.27 6.15 -5.36
N ARG A 42 14.76 5.38 -6.34
CA ARG A 42 15.68 5.90 -7.37
C ARG A 42 14.96 6.74 -8.44
N ASP A 43 13.65 6.53 -8.61
CA ASP A 43 12.81 7.13 -9.65
C ASP A 43 11.85 8.18 -9.08
N GLY A 44 12.26 8.88 -8.02
CA GLY A 44 11.51 10.02 -7.47
C GLY A 44 10.47 9.70 -6.39
N MET A 45 10.37 8.45 -5.93
CA MET A 45 9.63 8.20 -4.68
C MET A 45 10.36 8.82 -3.50
N SER A 46 9.60 9.49 -2.64
CA SER A 46 10.10 10.10 -1.41
C SER A 46 9.05 9.93 -0.31
N PRO A 47 9.48 9.71 0.94
CA PRO A 47 8.56 9.61 2.05
C PRO A 47 7.81 10.93 2.25
N VAL A 48 6.67 10.84 2.93
CA VAL A 48 5.84 11.99 3.29
C VAL A 48 6.07 12.35 4.75
N VAL A 49 5.98 13.65 5.05
CA VAL A 49 6.08 14.21 6.39
C VAL A 49 4.83 15.03 6.68
N LYS A 50 4.42 15.04 7.95
CA LYS A 50 3.50 16.04 8.53
C LYS A 50 4.01 16.44 9.91
N SER A 51 3.61 17.60 10.39
CA SER A 51 3.87 18.05 11.77
C SER A 51 2.59 18.46 12.46
N THR A 52 2.67 18.82 13.74
CA THR A 52 1.54 19.38 14.48
C THR A 52 1.10 20.72 13.87
N SER A 53 2.04 21.62 13.56
CA SER A 53 1.75 22.89 12.87
C SER A 53 1.31 22.71 11.40
N ARG A 54 1.82 21.68 10.71
CA ARG A 54 1.52 21.38 9.29
C ARG A 54 0.81 20.03 9.18
N PRO A 55 -0.52 19.98 9.39
CA PRO A 55 -1.26 18.71 9.45
C PRO A 55 -1.42 18.02 8.10
N LYS A 56 -1.11 18.70 6.99
CA LYS A 56 -1.16 18.14 5.64
C LYS A 56 0.11 17.35 5.37
N TRP A 57 -0.05 16.10 4.94
CA TRP A 57 1.06 15.30 4.44
C TRP A 57 1.69 15.94 3.21
N GLN A 58 3.02 16.08 3.22
CA GLN A 58 3.80 16.63 2.12
C GLN A 58 4.95 15.66 1.78
N ARG A 59 5.24 15.47 0.49
CA ARG A 59 6.40 14.68 0.07
C ARG A 59 7.69 15.43 0.35
N LEU A 60 8.69 14.72 0.86
CA LEU A 60 10.05 15.25 0.92
C LEU A 60 10.60 15.46 -0.50
N PRO A 61 11.44 16.49 -0.71
CA PRO A 61 12.15 16.67 -1.96
C PRO A 61 13.02 15.45 -2.28
N ALA A 62 12.90 14.90 -3.49
CA ALA A 62 13.67 13.72 -3.90
C ALA A 62 15.18 13.91 -3.80
N LYS A 63 15.67 15.15 -3.96
CA LYS A 63 17.08 15.52 -3.75
C LYS A 63 17.61 15.23 -2.34
N ASN A 64 16.73 15.11 -1.34
CA ASN A 64 17.10 14.85 0.04
C ASN A 64 16.96 13.36 0.40
N VAL A 65 16.65 12.49 -0.56
CA VAL A 65 16.41 11.06 -0.36
C VAL A 65 17.45 10.27 -1.16
N TYR A 66 18.12 9.36 -0.49
CA TYR A 66 19.22 8.56 -1.04
C TYR A 66 18.90 7.08 -0.86
N TYR A 67 19.13 6.28 -1.90
CA TYR A 67 18.92 4.84 -1.87
C TYR A 67 20.15 4.10 -2.37
N TYR A 68 20.96 3.60 -1.43
CA TYR A 68 22.27 3.00 -1.72
C TYR A 68 22.43 1.64 -1.03
N ARG A 69 23.44 0.90 -1.49
CA ARG A 69 23.80 -0.39 -0.91
C ARG A 69 24.90 -0.16 0.10
N CYS A 70 24.67 -0.52 1.37
CA CYS A 70 25.68 -0.39 2.41
C CYS A 70 26.37 -1.74 2.64
N PRO A 71 27.69 -1.86 2.42
CA PRO A 71 28.45 -3.09 2.71
C PRO A 71 28.33 -3.51 4.17
N ASP A 72 28.38 -2.54 5.09
CA ASP A 72 28.43 -2.76 6.54
C ASP A 72 27.14 -3.33 7.12
N HIS A 73 25.99 -3.08 6.47
CA HIS A 73 24.69 -3.64 6.87
C HIS A 73 24.35 -4.95 6.15
N ARG A 74 25.26 -5.93 6.15
CA ARG A 74 25.11 -7.23 5.46
C ARG A 74 24.73 -7.10 3.98
N ARG A 75 25.27 -6.08 3.29
CA ARG A 75 24.95 -5.75 1.88
C ARG A 75 23.46 -5.47 1.61
N ASN A 76 22.68 -5.11 2.62
CA ASN A 76 21.29 -4.68 2.44
C ASN A 76 21.21 -3.28 1.84
N TYR A 77 20.07 -2.95 1.25
CA TYR A 77 19.80 -1.58 0.82
C TYR A 77 19.38 -0.72 2.01
N VAL A 78 19.87 0.51 2.00
CA VAL A 78 19.54 1.54 2.98
C VAL A 78 18.91 2.70 2.24
N MET A 79 17.78 3.18 2.75
CA MET A 79 17.23 4.46 2.37
C MET A 79 17.60 5.48 3.43
N SER A 80 18.27 6.55 3.03
CA SER A 80 18.62 7.66 3.90
C SER A 80 17.89 8.91 3.43
N PHE A 81 17.28 9.66 4.34
CA PHE A 81 16.74 10.98 4.01
C PHE A 81 17.12 12.02 5.04
N ALA A 82 17.47 13.21 4.56
CA ALA A 82 17.82 14.35 5.39
C ALA A 82 16.60 15.22 5.63
N PHE A 83 16.37 15.58 6.88
CA PHE A 83 15.29 16.49 7.28
C PHE A 83 15.81 17.51 8.29
N CYS A 84 15.43 18.78 8.10
CA CYS A 84 15.74 19.87 9.02
C CYS A 84 14.48 20.18 9.82
N PHE A 85 14.57 20.09 11.14
CA PHE A 85 13.46 20.43 12.03
C PHE A 85 13.45 21.95 12.26
N ASP A 86 12.33 22.60 11.92
CA ASP A 86 12.17 24.05 12.03
C ASP A 86 11.46 24.49 13.33
N GLN A 87 10.77 23.58 14.01
CA GLN A 87 10.00 23.86 15.23
C GLN A 87 10.24 22.82 16.31
N GLU A 88 10.57 23.24 17.53
CA GLU A 88 10.92 22.36 18.66
C GLU A 88 9.72 21.68 19.31
N ASP A 89 8.60 22.39 19.43
CA ASP A 89 7.38 21.89 20.06
C ASP A 89 6.55 20.99 19.12
N ASP A 90 6.93 20.92 17.85
CA ASP A 90 6.23 20.13 16.86
C ASP A 90 6.59 18.64 16.92
N VAL A 91 5.55 17.81 16.77
CA VAL A 91 5.73 16.36 16.60
C VAL A 91 5.68 16.04 15.13
N TYR A 92 6.82 15.59 14.58
CA TYR A 92 6.93 15.22 13.18
C TYR A 92 6.60 13.76 13.00
N GLN A 93 5.74 13.50 12.01
CA GLN A 93 5.33 12.16 11.62
C GLN A 93 5.79 11.90 10.19
N PHE A 94 6.56 10.84 9.99
CA PHE A 94 7.01 10.40 8.67
C PHE A 94 6.29 9.13 8.26
N ALA A 95 5.91 9.02 6.98
CA ALA A 95 5.36 7.81 6.41
C ALA A 95 5.95 7.50 5.03
N TYR A 96 5.97 6.22 4.66
CA TYR A 96 6.39 5.75 3.33
C TYR A 96 5.50 6.35 2.22
N CYS A 97 4.19 6.36 2.45
CA CYS A 97 3.17 6.89 1.55
C CYS A 97 2.08 7.60 2.36
N TYR A 98 1.16 8.27 1.67
CA TYR A 98 -0.02 8.85 2.30
C TYR A 98 -0.82 7.76 3.01
N PRO A 99 -0.94 7.81 4.35
CA PRO A 99 -1.63 6.77 5.08
C PRO A 99 -3.12 6.78 4.74
N TYR A 100 -3.65 5.59 4.49
CA TYR A 100 -5.06 5.37 4.25
C TYR A 100 -5.57 4.37 5.28
N THR A 101 -6.36 4.85 6.24
CA THR A 101 -6.86 4.02 7.33
C THR A 101 -8.03 3.16 6.87
N TYR A 102 -8.18 1.99 7.47
CA TYR A 102 -9.31 1.10 7.19
C TYR A 102 -10.65 1.79 7.45
N SER A 103 -10.79 2.56 8.53
CA SER A 103 -12.02 3.31 8.80
C SER A 103 -12.33 4.32 7.69
N ARG A 104 -11.31 5.00 7.14
CA ARG A 104 -11.48 5.92 6.01
C ARG A 104 -11.95 5.19 4.76
N LEU A 105 -11.42 3.99 4.49
CA LEU A 105 -11.92 3.12 3.42
C LEU A 105 -13.41 2.82 3.62
N GLN A 106 -13.77 2.33 4.81
CA GLN A 106 -15.15 1.92 5.10
C GLN A 106 -16.14 3.07 4.99
N HIS A 107 -15.80 4.27 5.48
CA HIS A 107 -16.62 5.46 5.29
C HIS A 107 -16.75 5.86 3.82
N TYR A 108 -15.67 5.76 3.05
CA TYR A 108 -15.70 6.03 1.61
C TYR A 108 -16.63 5.06 0.88
N LEU A 109 -16.51 3.76 1.15
CA LEU A 109 -17.39 2.74 0.55
C LEU A 109 -18.85 2.95 0.96
N ALA A 110 -19.13 3.25 2.23
CA ALA A 110 -20.48 3.57 2.69
C ALA A 110 -21.04 4.84 2.02
N SER A 111 -20.20 5.83 1.72
CA SER A 111 -20.62 7.02 0.97
C SER A 111 -20.94 6.72 -0.49
N LEU A 112 -20.21 5.81 -1.13
CA LEU A 112 -20.47 5.36 -2.50
C LEU A 112 -21.78 4.56 -2.59
N GLU A 113 -22.01 3.68 -1.62
CA GLU A 113 -23.24 2.89 -1.53
C GLU A 113 -24.48 3.77 -1.35
N ARG A 114 -24.38 4.82 -0.50
CA ARG A 114 -25.45 5.82 -0.35
C ARG A 114 -25.77 6.60 -1.62
N ARG A 115 -24.86 6.69 -2.58
CA ARG A 115 -25.13 7.35 -3.88
C ARG A 115 -25.99 6.49 -4.80
N ASN A 116 -26.25 5.22 -4.46
CA ASN A 116 -27.11 4.28 -5.18
C ASN A 116 -26.88 4.30 -6.71
N LEU A 117 -25.62 4.21 -7.11
CA LEU A 117 -25.25 4.26 -8.52
C LEU A 117 -25.67 2.95 -9.19
N PRO A 118 -26.40 2.99 -10.32
CA PRO A 118 -26.99 1.79 -10.95
C PRO A 118 -25.96 0.82 -11.52
N TYR A 119 -24.71 1.26 -11.63
CA TYR A 119 -23.57 0.50 -12.15
C TYR A 119 -22.60 0.05 -11.06
N LEU A 120 -22.86 0.36 -9.78
CA LEU A 120 -21.99 0.00 -8.66
C LEU A 120 -22.74 -0.94 -7.71
N GLN A 121 -22.19 -2.13 -7.52
CA GLN A 121 -22.66 -3.07 -6.51
C GLN A 121 -21.55 -3.31 -5.48
N ARG A 122 -21.91 -3.33 -4.20
CA ARG A 122 -20.99 -3.61 -3.10
C ARG A 122 -21.46 -4.88 -2.39
N GLU A 123 -20.60 -5.87 -2.30
CA GLU A 123 -20.86 -7.14 -1.64
C GLU A 123 -19.76 -7.46 -0.64
N GLN A 124 -20.05 -8.33 0.33
CA GLN A 124 -19.03 -8.84 1.25
C GLN A 124 -18.52 -10.18 0.73
N LEU A 125 -17.25 -10.22 0.32
CA LEU A 125 -16.62 -11.45 -0.13
C LEU A 125 -16.32 -12.40 1.04
N GLY A 126 -15.95 -11.85 2.19
CA GLY A 126 -15.61 -12.64 3.36
C GLY A 126 -14.97 -11.80 4.46
N LEU A 127 -14.30 -12.49 5.39
CA LEU A 127 -13.58 -11.89 6.51
C LEU A 127 -12.10 -12.23 6.42
N SER A 128 -11.25 -11.26 6.74
CA SER A 128 -9.82 -11.51 6.96
C SER A 128 -9.60 -12.40 8.19
N VAL A 129 -8.38 -12.92 8.38
CA VAL A 129 -7.98 -13.68 9.59
C VAL A 129 -8.30 -12.91 10.88
N GLN A 130 -8.18 -11.58 10.88
CA GLN A 130 -8.51 -10.72 12.02
C GLN A 130 -9.97 -10.25 12.03
N GLN A 131 -10.86 -10.98 11.37
CA GLN A 131 -12.31 -10.71 11.32
C GLN A 131 -12.69 -9.34 10.74
N ARG A 132 -11.84 -8.72 9.91
CA ARG A 132 -12.18 -7.52 9.14
C ARG A 132 -12.94 -7.85 7.86
N ARG A 133 -13.93 -7.02 7.51
CA ARG A 133 -14.74 -7.14 6.29
C ARG A 133 -13.88 -6.98 5.04
N LEU A 134 -14.00 -7.93 4.13
CA LEU A 134 -13.46 -7.85 2.77
C LEU A 134 -14.60 -7.51 1.82
N ASP A 135 -14.58 -6.28 1.31
CA ASP A 135 -15.58 -5.75 0.39
C ASP A 135 -15.19 -6.03 -1.07
N LEU A 136 -16.14 -6.52 -1.86
CA LEU A 136 -16.07 -6.61 -3.32
C LEU A 136 -16.90 -5.47 -3.92
N LEU A 137 -16.28 -4.68 -4.80
CA LEU A 137 -16.97 -3.65 -5.56
C LEU A 137 -17.04 -4.08 -7.02
N THR A 138 -18.25 -4.22 -7.52
CA THR A 138 -18.50 -4.55 -8.92
C THR A 138 -18.99 -3.31 -9.65
N ILE A 139 -18.23 -2.88 -10.65
CA ILE A 139 -18.57 -1.74 -11.50
C ILE A 139 -18.89 -2.26 -12.89
N THR A 140 -20.17 -2.30 -13.26
CA THR A 140 -20.64 -2.83 -14.55
C THR A 140 -21.81 -2.02 -15.09
N ASN A 141 -21.93 -1.94 -16.41
CA ASN A 141 -23.04 -1.22 -17.04
C ASN A 141 -24.39 -1.87 -16.67
N SER A 142 -25.42 -1.05 -16.45
CA SER A 142 -26.73 -1.44 -15.90
C SER A 142 -27.55 -2.45 -16.71
N GLY A 143 -27.00 -3.00 -17.80
CA GLY A 143 -27.63 -4.00 -18.66
C GLY A 143 -27.33 -5.46 -18.30
N LYS A 144 -26.42 -5.73 -17.36
CA LYS A 144 -26.14 -7.09 -16.88
C LYS A 144 -26.31 -7.17 -15.38
N SER A 145 -27.56 -7.40 -14.96
CA SER A 145 -27.87 -7.91 -13.63
C SER A 145 -27.03 -9.17 -13.41
N LEU A 146 -26.03 -9.12 -12.53
CA LEU A 146 -25.17 -10.25 -12.17
C LEU A 146 -25.90 -11.32 -11.33
N ARG A 147 -27.22 -11.46 -11.50
CA ARG A 147 -28.01 -12.51 -10.84
C ARG A 147 -27.78 -13.91 -11.42
N ALA A 148 -26.79 -14.10 -12.31
CA ALA A 148 -26.46 -15.42 -12.85
C ALA A 148 -24.99 -15.50 -13.28
N TYR A 149 -24.07 -15.44 -12.33
CA TYR A 149 -22.86 -16.27 -12.44
C TYR A 149 -22.88 -17.22 -11.25
N ASP A 150 -23.86 -18.14 -11.28
CA ASP A 150 -23.75 -19.37 -10.51
C ASP A 150 -22.46 -20.06 -10.97
N PHE A 151 -21.53 -20.24 -10.04
CA PHE A 151 -20.34 -21.07 -10.20
C PHE A 151 -20.75 -22.55 -10.23
N THR A 152 -21.77 -22.94 -10.99
CA THR A 152 -22.04 -24.35 -11.28
C THR A 152 -21.01 -24.79 -12.30
N PHE A 153 -20.00 -25.52 -11.82
CA PHE A 153 -19.07 -26.27 -12.65
C PHE A 153 -19.90 -27.24 -13.51
N THR A 154 -20.29 -26.84 -14.72
CA THR A 154 -20.89 -27.76 -15.67
C THR A 154 -19.77 -28.70 -16.12
N PRO A 155 -19.79 -29.99 -15.76
CA PRO A 155 -18.78 -30.91 -16.28
C PRO A 155 -18.91 -30.94 -17.79
N SER A 156 -17.80 -30.71 -18.49
CA SER A 156 -17.72 -30.82 -19.94
C SER A 156 -18.19 -32.21 -20.38
N PRO A 157 -19.04 -32.34 -21.42
CA PRO A 157 -19.42 -33.64 -21.95
C PRO A 157 -18.18 -34.41 -22.43
N PRO A 158 -18.10 -35.73 -22.21
CA PRO A 158 -16.99 -36.53 -22.73
C PRO A 158 -16.98 -36.47 -24.25
N LEU A 159 -15.79 -36.20 -24.82
CA LEU A 159 -15.57 -36.26 -26.25
C LEU A 159 -15.69 -37.71 -26.70
N TYR A 160 -16.77 -38.03 -27.42
CA TYR A 160 -16.89 -39.28 -28.15
C TYR A 160 -15.94 -39.23 -29.35
N TYR A 161 -14.83 -39.95 -29.27
CA TYR A 161 -14.03 -40.26 -30.44
C TYR A 161 -14.78 -41.27 -31.30
N ASN A 162 -15.20 -40.85 -32.49
CA ASN A 162 -15.68 -41.77 -33.52
C ASN A 162 -14.50 -42.60 -34.03
N THR A 163 -14.38 -43.83 -33.54
CA THR A 163 -13.64 -44.89 -34.22
C THR A 163 -14.45 -45.34 -35.43
N THR A 164 -14.16 -44.76 -36.59
CA THR A 164 -14.53 -45.37 -37.88
C THR A 164 -13.61 -46.57 -38.08
N PRO A 165 -14.12 -47.82 -38.15
CA PRO A 165 -13.26 -48.96 -38.45
C PRO A 165 -12.75 -48.85 -39.90
N PRO A 166 -11.50 -49.25 -40.19
CA PRO A 166 -11.03 -49.33 -41.57
C PRO A 166 -11.83 -50.40 -42.32
N LEU A 167 -12.28 -50.05 -43.53
CA LEU A 167 -12.77 -51.01 -44.51
C LEU A 167 -11.61 -51.90 -44.96
N MET A 168 -11.93 -53.19 -45.20
CA MET A 168 -11.03 -54.32 -45.50
C MET A 168 -9.90 -54.01 -46.49
#